data_AF-A0A087D1K4-F1
#
_entry.id   AF-A0A087D1K4-F1
#
_cell.length_a   1.000
_cell.length_b   1.000
_cell.length_c   1.000
_cell.angle_alpha   90.00
_cell.angle_beta   90.00
_cell.angle_gamma   90.00
#
_symmetry.space_group_name_H-M   'P 1'
#
loop_
_entity.id
_entity.type
_entity.pdbx_description
1 polymer ?
#
loop_
_entity_poly.entity_id
_entity_poly.type
_entity_poly.pdbx_seq_one_letter_code
_entity_poly.pdbx_strand_id
1 'polypeptide(L)'
;MGRVVNYNDAVSRCTFCGKSENQVRKLVTGSGAAICDECIGLCVDIISEERVKDARAGVLQLPKPAQISAYLDDYVVGQESAKRTLSVAVYNHYKRVNMEMGEAARLGVKSSQAQDDPLAGVQVAKSNILLLGPTGVGKTYLAQTLAKVMNVPFVIADATTLTEAGYVGDDVETVLQRLIQAADGDVARAQQGIIYIDEIDKIARKSGENTSITRDVSGEGVQQALLKILEGTVATVPVEGSRKHREMETVRIDTRDILFICGGAFVGLDDIVAQRLGARESGFGASWHDHEVPKRELLAQVSADDLADFGLLPEFIGRLPVVSVLEELTEDDLARILVEPENALVKQYQKLFAVDGVKLTFTDGAVRQIAATSIRRGTGARGLRSIIERTLEDTMFQLPSMEGVAEVVVDEAAVSGAGTPKLLKVPTQEIPRLREA
;
A
#
# COMPACT_ATOMS: atom_id res chain seq x y z
N MET A 1 -79.81 1.28 40.75
CA MET A 1 -79.17 1.78 39.51
C MET A 1 -77.84 1.08 39.35
N GLY A 2 -77.78 0.08 38.48
CA GLY A 2 -76.58 -0.73 38.26
C GLY A 2 -75.48 0.07 37.58
N ARG A 3 -74.25 -0.03 38.11
CA ARG A 3 -73.03 0.42 37.43
C ARG A 3 -72.88 -0.41 36.16
N VAL A 4 -72.92 0.25 35.01
CA VAL A 4 -72.50 -0.34 33.74
C VAL A 4 -70.98 -0.56 33.84
N VAL A 5 -70.57 -1.83 33.98
CA VAL A 5 -69.17 -2.22 33.86
C VAL A 5 -68.86 -2.29 32.37
N ASN A 6 -67.98 -1.40 31.92
CA ASN A 6 -67.54 -1.33 30.53
C ASN A 6 -66.59 -2.52 30.26
N TYR A 7 -67.07 -3.54 29.55
CA TYR A 7 -66.34 -4.76 29.18
C TYR A 7 -65.32 -4.55 28.02
N ASN A 8 -64.70 -3.38 27.92
CA ASN A 8 -63.54 -3.21 27.06
C ASN A 8 -62.28 -3.44 27.90
N ASP A 9 -62.01 -4.71 28.20
CA ASP A 9 -60.65 -5.15 28.53
C ASP A 9 -59.72 -4.62 27.44
N ALA A 10 -58.68 -3.93 27.88
CA ALA A 10 -57.82 -3.10 27.06
C ALA A 10 -57.13 -3.93 25.97
N VAL A 11 -57.74 -4.00 24.79
CA VAL A 11 -57.11 -4.62 23.61
C VAL A 11 -55.76 -3.94 23.41
N SER A 12 -54.69 -4.72 23.52
CA SER A 12 -53.33 -4.23 23.35
C SER A 12 -53.20 -3.57 21.97
N ARG A 13 -52.67 -2.35 21.96
CA ARG A 13 -52.50 -1.54 20.75
C ARG A 13 -51.03 -1.26 20.52
N CYS A 14 -50.63 -1.25 19.27
CA CYS A 14 -49.31 -0.77 18.90
C CYS A 14 -49.15 0.70 19.30
N THR A 15 -48.11 1.01 20.08
CA THR A 15 -47.78 2.36 20.54
C THR A 15 -47.36 3.29 19.39
N PHE A 16 -46.97 2.74 18.23
CA PHE A 16 -46.49 3.49 17.07
C PHE A 16 -47.61 3.85 16.09
N CYS A 17 -48.46 2.89 15.69
CA CYS A 17 -49.53 3.12 14.70
C CYS A 17 -50.96 3.09 15.26
N GLY A 18 -51.13 2.76 16.54
CA GLY A 18 -52.45 2.72 17.21
C GLY A 18 -53.35 1.52 16.86
N LYS A 19 -52.93 0.66 15.92
CA LYS A 19 -53.66 -0.57 15.54
C LYS A 19 -53.76 -1.53 16.72
N SER A 20 -54.93 -2.13 16.89
CA SER A 20 -55.15 -3.18 17.89
C SER A 20 -54.50 -4.50 17.48
N GLU A 21 -54.26 -5.39 18.44
CA GLU A 21 -53.76 -6.75 18.20
C GLU A 21 -54.52 -7.50 17.10
N ASN A 22 -55.84 -7.34 17.01
CA ASN A 22 -56.68 -7.98 15.98
C ASN A 22 -56.51 -7.43 14.56
N GLN A 23 -55.86 -6.27 14.41
CA GLN A 23 -55.66 -5.59 13.11
C GLN A 23 -54.28 -5.87 12.51
N VAL A 24 -53.41 -6.60 13.22
CA VAL A 24 -52.02 -6.86 12.85
C VAL A 24 -51.73 -8.35 12.99
N ARG A 25 -50.77 -8.87 12.23
CA ARG A 25 -50.47 -10.31 12.25
C ARG A 25 -49.77 -10.70 13.54
N LYS A 26 -48.94 -9.81 14.09
CA LYS A 26 -48.22 -10.05 15.34
C LYS A 26 -48.01 -8.75 16.09
N LEU A 27 -48.27 -8.77 17.38
CA LEU A 27 -47.98 -7.67 18.30
C LEU A 27 -46.92 -8.14 19.30
N VAL A 28 -45.81 -7.41 19.40
CA VAL A 28 -44.74 -7.69 20.36
C VAL A 28 -44.87 -6.70 21.51
N THR A 29 -45.10 -7.20 22.73
CA THR A 29 -45.29 -6.40 23.94
C THR A 29 -44.07 -6.48 24.86
N GLY A 30 -43.57 -5.35 25.33
CA GLY A 30 -42.49 -5.22 26.30
C GLY A 30 -42.86 -4.28 27.46
N SER A 31 -41.89 -3.89 28.28
CA SER A 31 -42.03 -3.07 29.50
C SER A 31 -42.69 -1.69 29.28
N GLY A 32 -44.00 -1.66 29.04
CA GLY A 32 -44.79 -0.44 28.82
C GLY A 32 -44.98 -0.01 27.37
N ALA A 33 -44.57 -0.82 26.38
CA ALA A 33 -44.73 -0.49 24.95
C ALA A 33 -45.08 -1.74 24.13
N ALA A 34 -45.81 -1.55 23.03
CA ALA A 34 -46.15 -2.60 22.09
C ALA A 34 -45.89 -2.17 20.64
N ILE A 35 -45.26 -3.03 19.84
CA ILE A 35 -44.95 -2.76 18.43
C ILE A 35 -45.51 -3.88 17.55
N CYS A 36 -46.20 -3.53 16.47
CA CYS A 36 -46.75 -4.50 15.53
C CYS A 36 -45.74 -4.88 14.44
N ASP A 37 -45.97 -6.00 13.77
CA ASP A 37 -45.14 -6.50 12.68
C ASP A 37 -45.00 -5.52 11.51
N GLU A 38 -46.04 -4.75 11.20
CA GLU A 38 -45.96 -3.70 10.17
C GLU A 38 -45.04 -2.53 10.58
N CYS A 39 -45.13 -2.06 11.83
CA CYS A 39 -44.24 -1.01 12.32
C CYS A 39 -42.80 -1.50 12.44
N ILE A 40 -42.59 -2.78 12.81
CA ILE A 40 -41.26 -3.40 12.74
C ILE A 40 -40.74 -3.38 11.30
N GLY A 41 -41.57 -3.75 10.32
CA GLY A 41 -41.22 -3.68 8.90
C GLY A 41 -40.82 -2.28 8.46
N LEU A 42 -41.63 -1.27 8.82
CA LEU A 42 -41.35 0.13 8.49
C LEU A 42 -40.07 0.64 9.16
N CYS A 43 -39.82 0.28 10.43
CA CYS A 43 -38.56 0.60 11.11
C CYS A 43 -37.35 -0.06 10.43
N VAL A 44 -37.49 -1.30 9.97
CA VAL A 44 -36.44 -2.01 9.20
C VAL A 44 -36.19 -1.30 7.87
N ASP A 45 -37.24 -0.86 7.17
CA ASP A 45 -37.12 -0.14 5.90
C ASP A 45 -36.41 1.22 6.09
N ILE A 46 -36.80 2.00 7.09
CA ILE A 46 -36.17 3.31 7.40
C ILE A 46 -34.68 3.12 7.76
N ILE A 47 -34.35 2.16 8.63
CA ILE A 47 -32.97 1.86 9.01
C ILE A 47 -32.16 1.39 7.79
N SER A 48 -32.78 0.62 6.89
CA SER A 48 -32.14 0.15 5.67
C SER A 48 -31.88 1.28 4.68
N GLU A 49 -32.82 2.22 4.53
CA GLU A 49 -32.63 3.41 3.68
C GLU A 49 -31.49 4.30 4.18
N GLU A 50 -31.35 4.50 5.49
CA GLU A 50 -30.23 5.22 6.09
C GLU A 50 -28.90 4.49 5.82
N ARG A 51 -28.85 3.17 6.03
CA ARG A 51 -27.66 2.36 5.71
C ARG A 51 -27.26 2.44 4.23
N VAL A 52 -28.23 2.48 3.32
CA VAL A 52 -27.97 2.65 1.87
C VAL A 52 -27.43 4.04 1.57
N LYS A 53 -27.88 5.09 2.27
CA LYS A 53 -27.35 6.46 2.14
C LYS A 53 -25.91 6.55 2.66
N ASP A 54 -25.63 5.97 3.83
CA ASP A 54 -24.29 5.93 4.42
C ASP A 54 -23.33 5.10 3.57
N ALA A 55 -23.77 3.95 3.08
CA ALA A 55 -23.00 3.13 2.14
C ALA A 55 -22.67 3.90 0.86
N ARG A 56 -23.64 4.65 0.28
CA ARG A 56 -23.39 5.51 -0.89
C ARG A 56 -22.40 6.64 -0.62
N ALA A 57 -22.36 7.18 0.60
CA ALA A 57 -21.39 8.19 1.00
C ALA A 57 -19.97 7.61 1.20
N GLY A 58 -19.87 6.33 1.58
CA GLY A 58 -18.61 5.61 1.77
C GLY A 58 -18.07 4.87 0.54
N VAL A 59 -18.73 4.93 -0.62
CA VAL A 59 -18.23 4.33 -1.87
C VAL A 59 -16.99 5.09 -2.34
N LEU A 60 -15.85 4.41 -2.42
CA LEU A 60 -14.64 4.96 -3.01
C LEU A 60 -14.87 5.24 -4.50
N GLN A 61 -14.56 6.46 -4.94
CA GLN A 61 -14.52 6.76 -6.37
C GLN A 61 -13.30 6.07 -6.98
N LEU A 62 -13.54 5.02 -7.76
CA LEU A 62 -12.47 4.20 -8.31
C LEU A 62 -11.95 4.78 -9.62
N PRO A 63 -10.70 5.28 -9.69
CA PRO A 63 -10.07 5.58 -10.96
C PRO A 63 -9.93 4.31 -11.80
N LYS A 64 -10.07 4.43 -13.12
CA LYS A 64 -9.86 3.29 -14.03
C LYS A 64 -8.39 2.85 -13.98
N PRO A 65 -8.07 1.56 -14.25
CA PRO A 65 -6.68 1.09 -14.26
C PRO A 65 -5.74 1.93 -15.14
N ALA A 66 -6.20 2.40 -16.29
CA ALA A 66 -5.40 3.28 -17.16
C ALA A 66 -5.09 4.64 -16.52
N GLN A 67 -6.01 5.18 -15.71
CA GLN A 67 -5.79 6.43 -14.98
C GLN A 67 -4.85 6.23 -13.80
N ILE A 68 -4.95 5.09 -13.10
CA ILE A 68 -4.01 4.72 -12.04
C ILE A 68 -2.60 4.61 -12.65
N SER A 69 -2.45 3.87 -13.76
CA SER A 69 -1.16 3.71 -14.43
C SER A 69 -0.58 5.05 -14.88
N ALA A 70 -1.39 5.92 -15.50
CA ALA A 70 -0.94 7.25 -15.92
C ALA A 70 -0.45 8.10 -14.74
N TYR A 71 -1.16 8.06 -13.60
CA TYR A 71 -0.67 8.73 -12.40
C TYR A 71 0.65 8.13 -11.90
N LEU A 72 0.79 6.78 -11.93
CA LEU A 72 2.06 6.15 -11.56
C LEU A 72 3.21 6.58 -12.47
N ASP A 73 2.95 6.86 -13.75
CA ASP A 73 3.96 7.33 -14.72
C ASP A 73 4.56 8.68 -14.32
N ASP A 74 3.79 9.56 -13.67
CA ASP A 74 4.24 10.88 -13.21
C ASP A 74 5.27 10.81 -12.06
N TYR A 75 5.33 9.68 -11.36
CA TYR A 75 6.18 9.47 -10.20
C TYR A 75 7.21 8.35 -10.37
N VAL A 76 6.88 7.29 -11.13
CA VAL A 76 7.67 6.07 -11.27
C VAL A 76 8.09 5.87 -12.73
N VAL A 77 9.40 5.99 -12.95
CA VAL A 77 10.02 5.78 -14.26
C VAL A 77 10.16 4.29 -14.56
N GLY A 78 9.78 3.89 -15.78
CA GLY A 78 9.85 2.50 -16.24
C GLY A 78 8.84 1.61 -15.53
N GLN A 79 9.14 0.32 -15.36
CA GLN A 79 8.29 -0.62 -14.63
C GLN A 79 6.87 -0.80 -15.23
N GLU A 80 6.75 -0.70 -16.56
CA GLU A 80 5.45 -0.67 -17.27
C GLU A 80 4.56 -1.89 -16.97
N SER A 81 5.17 -3.09 -16.99
CA SER A 81 4.45 -4.33 -16.69
C SER A 81 3.90 -4.34 -15.25
N ALA A 82 4.71 -3.89 -14.29
CA ALA A 82 4.33 -3.82 -12.89
C ALA A 82 3.23 -2.77 -12.65
N LYS A 83 3.38 -1.56 -13.21
CA LYS A 83 2.35 -0.50 -13.12
C LYS A 83 0.99 -0.97 -13.64
N ARG A 84 0.97 -1.66 -14.78
CA ARG A 84 -0.26 -2.23 -15.35
C ARG A 84 -0.88 -3.29 -14.43
N THR A 85 -0.08 -4.24 -13.96
CA THR A 85 -0.53 -5.34 -13.09
C THR A 85 -1.10 -4.79 -11.78
N LEU A 86 -0.37 -3.88 -11.15
CA LEU A 86 -0.77 -3.20 -9.91
C LEU A 86 -2.05 -2.39 -10.10
N SER A 87 -2.17 -1.64 -11.19
CA SER A 87 -3.36 -0.84 -11.48
C SER A 87 -4.62 -1.70 -11.60
N VAL A 88 -4.52 -2.88 -12.22
CA VAL A 88 -5.64 -3.83 -12.30
C VAL A 88 -5.94 -4.46 -10.95
N ALA A 89 -4.91 -4.89 -10.22
CA ALA A 89 -5.07 -5.53 -8.91
C ALA A 89 -5.73 -4.60 -7.88
N VAL A 90 -5.24 -3.36 -7.77
CA VAL A 90 -5.78 -2.34 -6.86
C VAL A 90 -7.21 -1.97 -7.25
N TYR A 91 -7.47 -1.75 -8.55
CA TYR A 91 -8.83 -1.48 -9.03
C TYR A 91 -9.79 -2.61 -8.67
N ASN A 92 -9.40 -3.87 -8.89
CA ASN A 92 -10.22 -5.03 -8.58
C ASN A 92 -10.44 -5.22 -7.07
N HIS A 93 -9.42 -4.97 -6.25
CA HIS A 93 -9.54 -5.01 -4.78
C HIS A 93 -10.60 -4.03 -4.31
N TYR A 94 -10.52 -2.76 -4.71
CA TYR A 94 -11.49 -1.77 -4.27
C TYR A 94 -12.86 -1.89 -4.96
N LYS A 95 -12.91 -2.48 -6.17
CA LYS A 95 -14.17 -2.89 -6.80
C LYS A 95 -14.88 -3.96 -5.96
N ARG A 96 -14.14 -4.94 -5.43
CA ARG A 96 -14.66 -5.94 -4.48
C ARG A 96 -15.18 -5.26 -3.20
N VAL A 97 -14.37 -4.39 -2.58
CA VAL A 97 -14.79 -3.65 -1.36
C VAL A 97 -16.09 -2.87 -1.59
N ASN A 98 -16.18 -2.11 -2.68
CA ASN A 98 -17.39 -1.35 -3.02
C ASN A 98 -18.60 -2.26 -3.29
N MET A 99 -18.40 -3.43 -3.90
CA MET A 99 -19.46 -4.42 -4.16
C MET A 99 -20.00 -4.98 -2.84
N GLU A 100 -19.13 -5.42 -1.95
CA GLU A 100 -19.50 -5.98 -0.64
C GLU A 100 -20.19 -4.95 0.25
N MET A 101 -19.73 -3.69 0.26
CA MET A 101 -20.43 -2.60 0.96
C MET A 101 -21.85 -2.38 0.41
N GLY A 102 -22.01 -2.47 -0.91
CA GLY A 102 -23.31 -2.35 -1.57
C GLY A 102 -24.26 -3.50 -1.26
N GLU A 103 -23.75 -4.73 -1.16
CA GLU A 103 -24.52 -5.91 -0.78
C GLU A 103 -24.90 -5.90 0.71
N ALA A 104 -23.96 -5.53 1.59
CA ALA A 104 -24.18 -5.36 3.03
C ALA A 104 -25.32 -4.37 3.32
N ALA A 105 -25.40 -3.27 2.56
CA ALA A 105 -26.48 -2.29 2.68
C ALA A 105 -27.85 -2.83 2.22
N ARG A 106 -27.89 -3.81 1.31
CA ARG A 106 -29.12 -4.37 0.74
C ARG A 106 -29.70 -5.53 1.54
N LEU A 107 -28.92 -6.18 2.40
CA LEU A 107 -29.33 -7.33 3.23
C LEU A 107 -30.50 -7.04 4.20
N GLY A 108 -30.91 -5.78 4.38
CA GLY A 108 -32.10 -5.39 5.15
C GLY A 108 -33.38 -5.15 4.32
N VAL A 109 -33.25 -4.95 3.00
CA VAL A 109 -34.39 -4.69 2.11
C VAL A 109 -34.73 -6.01 1.40
N LYS A 110 -35.94 -6.54 1.63
CA LYS A 110 -36.49 -7.63 0.80
C LYS A 110 -36.77 -7.10 -0.61
N SER A 111 -35.72 -6.88 -1.38
CA SER A 111 -35.84 -6.55 -2.78
C SER A 111 -36.08 -7.85 -3.55
N SER A 112 -37.29 -7.98 -4.09
CA SER A 112 -37.73 -9.03 -5.01
C SER A 112 -36.89 -9.12 -6.30
N GLN A 113 -35.89 -8.26 -6.49
CA GLN A 113 -34.93 -8.29 -7.59
C GLN A 113 -33.63 -9.06 -7.27
N ALA A 114 -33.35 -9.36 -5.99
CA ALA A 114 -32.16 -10.13 -5.62
C ALA A 114 -32.31 -11.65 -5.87
N GLN A 115 -33.50 -12.13 -6.21
CA GLN A 115 -33.77 -13.56 -6.41
C GLN A 115 -33.32 -14.09 -7.78
N ASP A 116 -32.99 -13.24 -8.75
CA ASP A 116 -32.64 -13.64 -10.13
C ASP A 116 -31.17 -13.43 -10.52
N ASP A 117 -30.29 -13.01 -9.60
CA ASP A 117 -28.85 -12.96 -9.88
C ASP A 117 -28.22 -14.36 -9.67
N PRO A 118 -27.75 -15.05 -10.73
CA PRO A 118 -27.13 -16.36 -10.60
C PRO A 118 -25.80 -16.33 -9.82
N LEU A 119 -25.24 -15.15 -9.56
CA LEU A 119 -24.02 -14.94 -8.80
C LEU A 119 -24.28 -14.46 -7.37
N ALA A 120 -25.53 -14.38 -6.93
CA ALA A 120 -25.88 -14.01 -5.55
C ALA A 120 -25.23 -14.97 -4.54
N GLY A 121 -24.36 -14.44 -3.69
CA GLY A 121 -23.61 -15.20 -2.67
C GLY A 121 -22.24 -15.71 -3.13
N VAL A 122 -21.82 -15.46 -4.38
CA VAL A 122 -20.45 -15.71 -4.82
C VAL A 122 -19.51 -14.68 -4.18
N GLN A 123 -18.58 -15.17 -3.35
CA GLN A 123 -17.56 -14.32 -2.73
C GLN A 123 -16.35 -14.19 -3.64
N VAL A 124 -15.91 -12.96 -3.86
CA VAL A 124 -14.70 -12.67 -4.63
C VAL A 124 -13.51 -12.73 -3.68
N ALA A 125 -12.47 -13.50 -4.04
CA ALA A 125 -11.26 -13.59 -3.25
C ALA A 125 -10.48 -12.26 -3.23
N LYS A 126 -9.80 -12.02 -2.11
CA LYS A 126 -8.91 -10.88 -1.91
C LYS A 126 -7.69 -10.95 -2.83
N SER A 127 -7.31 -9.82 -3.43
CA SER A 127 -6.21 -9.72 -4.42
C SER A 127 -4.93 -9.14 -3.80
N ASN A 128 -4.39 -9.78 -2.76
CA ASN A 128 -3.10 -9.34 -2.20
C ASN A 128 -1.98 -9.55 -3.22
N ILE A 129 -0.94 -8.74 -3.08
CA ILE A 129 0.09 -8.57 -4.11
C ILE A 129 1.45 -8.99 -3.56
N LEU A 130 2.24 -9.71 -4.34
CA LEU A 130 3.65 -9.97 -4.11
C LEU A 130 4.49 -9.25 -5.18
N LEU A 131 5.38 -8.36 -4.73
CA LEU A 131 6.34 -7.63 -5.55
C LEU A 131 7.72 -8.29 -5.46
N LEU A 132 8.20 -8.79 -6.59
CA LEU A 132 9.52 -9.38 -6.74
C LEU A 132 10.44 -8.39 -7.45
N GLY A 133 11.65 -8.18 -6.96
CA GLY A 133 12.66 -7.45 -7.70
C GLY A 133 13.77 -6.88 -6.83
N PRO A 134 14.87 -6.40 -7.42
CA PRO A 134 16.05 -5.94 -6.67
C PRO A 134 15.78 -4.79 -5.69
N THR A 135 16.76 -4.48 -4.85
CA THR A 135 16.70 -3.28 -4.00
C THR A 135 16.81 -2.02 -4.86
N GLY A 136 16.10 -0.96 -4.45
CA GLY A 136 16.21 0.34 -5.12
C GLY A 136 15.52 0.49 -6.48
N VAL A 137 14.71 -0.49 -6.92
CA VAL A 137 13.90 -0.41 -8.17
C VAL A 137 12.53 0.26 -7.99
N GLY A 138 12.18 0.65 -6.75
CA GLY A 138 10.96 1.42 -6.48
C GLY A 138 9.76 0.65 -5.91
N LYS A 139 9.91 -0.60 -5.42
CA LYS A 139 8.82 -1.40 -4.81
C LYS A 139 7.98 -0.63 -3.77
N THR A 140 8.64 -0.13 -2.72
CA THR A 140 8.00 0.65 -1.64
C THR A 140 7.36 1.93 -2.17
N TYR A 141 8.03 2.58 -3.14
CA TYR A 141 7.59 3.86 -3.70
C TYR A 141 6.36 3.71 -4.61
N LEU A 142 6.26 2.61 -5.36
CA LEU A 142 5.07 2.21 -6.11
C LEU A 142 3.88 1.99 -5.16
N ALA A 143 4.06 1.20 -4.09
CA ALA A 143 3.01 0.96 -3.10
C ALA A 143 2.52 2.26 -2.44
N GLN A 144 3.45 3.15 -2.07
CA GLN A 144 3.12 4.46 -1.50
C GLN A 144 2.37 5.34 -2.50
N THR A 145 2.76 5.33 -3.77
CA THR A 145 2.12 6.15 -4.82
C THR A 145 0.71 5.64 -5.12
N LEU A 146 0.50 4.32 -5.15
CA LEU A 146 -0.83 3.71 -5.26
C LEU A 146 -1.76 4.15 -4.14
N ALA A 147 -1.28 4.16 -2.89
CA ALA A 147 -2.09 4.63 -1.76
C ALA A 147 -2.51 6.11 -1.89
N LYS A 148 -1.60 6.96 -2.43
CA LYS A 148 -1.92 8.37 -2.73
C LYS A 148 -3.00 8.49 -3.80
N VAL A 149 -2.91 7.74 -4.90
CA VAL A 149 -3.92 7.73 -5.97
C VAL A 149 -5.28 7.32 -5.45
N MET A 150 -5.31 6.29 -4.60
CA MET A 150 -6.56 5.77 -4.04
C MET A 150 -7.07 6.60 -2.85
N ASN A 151 -6.27 7.54 -2.35
CA ASN A 151 -6.58 8.38 -1.18
C ASN A 151 -6.95 7.57 0.08
N VAL A 152 -6.16 6.54 0.36
CA VAL A 152 -6.38 5.60 1.47
C VAL A 152 -5.21 5.62 2.47
N PRO A 153 -5.42 5.26 3.74
CA PRO A 153 -4.35 5.12 4.72
C PRO A 153 -3.29 4.13 4.26
N PHE A 154 -2.02 4.42 4.58
CA PHE A 154 -0.88 3.60 4.16
C PHE A 154 0.11 3.40 5.29
N VAL A 155 0.57 2.15 5.46
CA VAL A 155 1.61 1.79 6.43
C VAL A 155 2.67 0.93 5.76
N ILE A 156 3.92 1.18 6.13
CA ILE A 156 5.06 0.33 5.79
C ILE A 156 5.45 -0.45 7.05
N ALA A 157 5.61 -1.76 6.91
CA ALA A 157 6.16 -2.65 7.91
C ALA A 157 7.31 -3.46 7.29
N ASP A 158 8.30 -3.81 8.10
CA ASP A 158 9.42 -4.67 7.69
C ASP A 158 9.21 -6.05 8.32
N ALA A 159 9.17 -7.10 7.50
CA ALA A 159 8.96 -8.46 7.96
C ALA A 159 10.01 -8.92 8.97
N THR A 160 11.23 -8.40 8.90
CA THR A 160 12.34 -8.77 9.81
C THR A 160 12.16 -8.22 11.23
N THR A 161 11.33 -7.18 11.41
CA THR A 161 11.04 -6.59 12.71
C THR A 161 9.92 -7.29 13.47
N LEU A 162 9.16 -8.12 12.76
CA LEU A 162 8.02 -8.84 13.30
C LEU A 162 8.49 -10.10 14.02
N THR A 163 7.79 -10.46 15.09
CA THR A 163 8.01 -11.71 15.81
C THR A 163 6.72 -12.45 16.07
N GLU A 164 6.83 -13.75 16.37
CA GLU A 164 5.69 -14.51 16.86
C GLU A 164 5.18 -13.93 18.19
N ALA A 165 3.86 -13.89 18.37
CA ALA A 165 3.21 -13.36 19.56
C ALA A 165 3.84 -13.91 20.85
N GLY A 166 4.33 -13.01 21.71
CA GLY A 166 4.98 -13.36 22.98
C GLY A 166 6.51 -13.41 22.95
N TYR A 167 7.16 -13.09 21.82
CA TYR A 167 8.61 -12.90 21.72
C TYR A 167 9.02 -11.41 21.70
N VAL A 168 10.33 -11.13 21.84
CA VAL A 168 10.89 -9.77 21.80
C VAL A 168 10.88 -9.24 20.36
N GLY A 169 9.97 -8.33 20.02
CA GLY A 169 9.83 -7.68 18.70
C GLY A 169 8.46 -7.01 18.53
N ASP A 170 8.17 -6.49 17.33
CA ASP A 170 6.86 -5.93 17.01
C ASP A 170 5.86 -7.06 16.71
N ASP A 171 4.72 -7.09 17.40
CA ASP A 171 3.62 -7.99 17.02
C ASP A 171 3.00 -7.51 15.69
N VAL A 172 2.44 -8.46 14.92
CA VAL A 172 1.67 -8.22 13.71
C VAL A 172 0.50 -7.26 13.97
N GLU A 173 -0.08 -7.28 15.18
CA GLU A 173 -1.13 -6.35 15.60
C GLU A 173 -0.66 -4.88 15.64
N THR A 174 0.63 -4.63 15.88
CA THR A 174 1.23 -3.28 15.84
C THR A 174 1.12 -2.65 14.46
N VAL A 175 1.15 -3.46 13.39
CA VAL A 175 0.96 -2.96 12.02
C VAL A 175 -0.47 -2.41 11.82
N LEU A 176 -1.46 -3.10 12.38
CA LEU A 176 -2.86 -2.64 12.35
C LEU A 176 -3.05 -1.39 13.20
N GLN A 177 -2.37 -1.30 14.36
CA GLN A 177 -2.37 -0.10 15.20
C GLN A 177 -1.85 1.12 14.43
N ARG A 178 -0.71 0.98 13.74
CA ARG A 178 -0.15 2.03 12.89
C ARG A 178 -1.10 2.43 11.76
N LEU A 179 -1.86 1.48 11.22
CA LEU A 179 -2.83 1.77 10.15
C LEU A 179 -4.02 2.59 10.67
N ILE A 180 -4.52 2.27 11.86
CA ILE A 180 -5.55 3.06 12.55
C ILE A 180 -5.03 4.48 12.83
N GLN A 181 -3.78 4.62 13.27
CA GLN A 181 -3.14 5.93 13.45
C GLN A 181 -3.03 6.71 12.14
N ALA A 182 -2.63 6.06 11.04
CA ALA A 182 -2.57 6.65 9.70
C ALA A 182 -3.96 7.04 9.15
N ALA A 183 -5.03 6.51 9.74
CA ALA A 183 -6.42 6.86 9.46
C ALA A 183 -7.00 7.87 10.48
N ASP A 184 -6.16 8.53 11.29
CA ASP A 184 -6.56 9.50 12.33
C ASP A 184 -7.54 8.91 13.37
N GLY A 185 -7.43 7.60 13.64
CA GLY A 185 -8.31 6.86 14.55
C GLY A 185 -9.61 6.35 13.91
N ASP A 186 -9.87 6.64 12.64
CA ASP A 186 -11.04 6.13 11.91
C ASP A 186 -10.82 4.67 11.48
N VAL A 187 -11.50 3.76 12.18
CA VAL A 187 -11.43 2.31 11.93
C VAL A 187 -11.97 1.96 10.55
N ALA A 188 -13.09 2.55 10.13
CA ALA A 188 -13.71 2.24 8.85
C ALA A 188 -12.79 2.65 7.70
N ARG A 189 -12.13 3.81 7.83
CA ARG A 189 -11.12 4.27 6.88
C ARG A 189 -9.86 3.41 6.91
N ALA A 190 -9.41 2.97 8.09
CA ALA A 190 -8.26 2.07 8.24
C ALA A 190 -8.52 0.72 7.55
N GLN A 191 -9.74 0.18 7.61
CA GLN A 191 -10.12 -1.06 6.94
C GLN A 191 -10.01 -0.99 5.41
N GLN A 192 -10.04 0.20 4.83
CA GLN A 192 -9.84 0.42 3.39
C GLN A 192 -8.36 0.72 3.05
N GLY A 193 -7.46 0.69 4.04
CA GLY A 193 -6.06 1.03 3.89
C GLY A 193 -5.22 0.01 3.13
N ILE A 194 -3.98 0.40 2.85
CA ILE A 194 -2.95 -0.44 2.24
C ILE A 194 -1.82 -0.67 3.26
N ILE A 195 -1.45 -1.93 3.47
CA ILE A 195 -0.26 -2.31 4.23
C ILE A 195 0.79 -2.83 3.25
N TYR A 196 1.96 -2.19 3.24
CA TYR A 196 3.14 -2.70 2.54
C TYR A 196 4.07 -3.41 3.52
N ILE A 197 4.40 -4.67 3.25
CA ILE A 197 5.33 -5.47 4.06
C ILE A 197 6.60 -5.71 3.23
N ASP A 198 7.71 -5.07 3.59
CA ASP A 198 9.01 -5.25 2.92
C ASP A 198 9.77 -6.46 3.49
N GLU A 199 10.80 -6.89 2.77
CA GLU A 199 11.75 -7.94 3.18
C GLU A 199 11.11 -9.31 3.50
N ILE A 200 10.01 -9.65 2.85
CA ILE A 200 9.35 -10.97 2.99
C ILE A 200 10.29 -12.12 2.57
N ASP A 201 11.25 -11.87 1.68
CA ASP A 201 12.26 -12.87 1.31
C ASP A 201 13.21 -13.23 2.47
N LYS A 202 13.32 -12.40 3.52
CA LYS A 202 14.22 -12.65 4.66
C LYS A 202 13.62 -13.57 5.72
N ILE A 203 12.30 -13.71 5.75
CA ILE A 203 11.59 -14.65 6.63
C ILE A 203 11.34 -16.01 5.96
N ALA A 204 11.77 -16.17 4.71
CA ALA A 204 11.75 -17.44 3.99
C ALA A 204 12.83 -18.39 4.56
N ARG A 205 12.51 -19.68 4.67
CA ARG A 205 13.45 -20.69 5.16
C ARG A 205 14.58 -20.87 4.15
N LYS A 206 15.84 -20.87 4.60
CA LYS A 206 16.95 -21.27 3.72
C LYS A 206 16.88 -22.76 3.44
N SER A 207 16.53 -23.13 2.21
CA SER A 207 16.58 -24.50 1.71
C SER A 207 18.05 -24.98 1.61
N GLY A 208 18.60 -25.54 2.69
CA GLY A 208 19.93 -26.17 2.68
C GLY A 208 20.74 -26.11 3.97
N GLU A 209 20.40 -25.26 4.94
CA GLU A 209 20.98 -25.35 6.28
C GLU A 209 20.25 -26.48 7.03
N ASN A 210 21.02 -27.48 7.46
CA ASN A 210 20.57 -28.72 8.08
C ASN A 210 19.25 -28.59 8.85
N THR A 211 18.35 -29.56 8.65
CA THR A 211 17.17 -29.84 9.47
C THR A 211 17.55 -30.24 10.90
N SER A 212 18.42 -29.49 11.58
CA SER A 212 18.61 -29.61 13.02
C SER A 212 17.33 -29.13 13.66
N ILE A 213 16.46 -30.09 13.97
CA ILE A 213 15.58 -30.32 15.14
C ILE A 213 15.24 -29.13 16.07
N THR A 214 16.04 -28.08 16.18
CA THR A 214 15.59 -26.77 16.65
C THR A 214 14.72 -26.15 15.55
N ARG A 215 13.39 -26.23 15.71
CA ARG A 215 12.41 -25.49 14.90
C ARG A 215 12.94 -24.08 14.65
N ASP A 216 12.94 -23.66 13.39
CA ASP A 216 13.23 -22.27 13.03
C ASP A 216 11.99 -21.45 13.39
N VAL A 217 11.81 -21.17 14.69
CA VAL A 217 10.59 -20.59 15.26
C VAL A 217 10.40 -19.14 14.78
N SER A 218 11.46 -18.45 14.36
CA SER A 218 11.37 -17.03 14.02
C SER A 218 10.76 -16.77 12.63
N GLY A 219 11.34 -17.32 11.54
CA GLY A 219 10.89 -17.02 10.18
C GLY A 219 9.50 -17.60 9.85
N GLU A 220 9.31 -18.89 10.13
CA GLU A 220 8.02 -19.57 9.90
C GLU A 220 6.93 -19.02 10.82
N GLY A 221 7.25 -18.74 12.09
CA GLY A 221 6.34 -18.14 13.05
C GLY A 221 5.82 -16.77 12.58
N VAL A 222 6.67 -15.94 11.96
CA VAL A 222 6.27 -14.66 11.38
C VAL A 222 5.34 -14.85 10.18
N GLN A 223 5.66 -15.78 9.26
CA GLN A 223 4.76 -16.08 8.13
C GLN A 223 3.38 -16.54 8.63
N GLN A 224 3.32 -17.39 9.65
CA GLN A 224 2.07 -17.85 10.27
C GLN A 224 1.33 -16.72 11.00
N ALA A 225 2.04 -15.81 11.65
CA ALA A 225 1.42 -14.65 12.29
C ALA A 225 0.81 -13.70 11.24
N LEU A 226 1.50 -13.46 10.12
CA LEU A 226 1.01 -12.65 9.00
C LEU A 226 -0.21 -13.26 8.32
N LEU A 227 -0.30 -14.60 8.22
CA LEU A 227 -1.48 -15.29 7.70
C LEU A 227 -2.76 -14.83 8.42
N LYS A 228 -2.73 -14.69 9.75
CA LYS A 228 -3.90 -14.27 10.55
C LYS A 228 -4.51 -12.96 10.07
N ILE A 229 -3.69 -12.00 9.63
CA ILE A 229 -4.18 -10.71 9.14
C ILE A 229 -4.44 -10.70 7.63
N LEU A 230 -3.76 -11.56 6.86
CA LEU A 230 -3.98 -11.68 5.42
C LEU A 230 -5.32 -12.34 5.06
N GLU A 231 -5.78 -13.29 5.88
CA GLU A 231 -6.98 -14.10 5.66
C GLU A 231 -8.31 -13.35 5.83
N GLY A 232 -8.29 -12.22 6.53
CA GLY A 232 -9.50 -11.48 6.89
C GLY A 232 -10.04 -11.89 8.26
N THR A 233 -9.36 -11.46 9.31
CA THR A 233 -9.73 -11.73 10.71
C THR A 233 -10.20 -10.46 11.39
N VAL A 234 -11.07 -10.58 12.39
CA VAL A 234 -11.38 -9.48 13.31
C VAL A 234 -10.35 -9.49 14.43
N ALA A 235 -9.33 -8.65 14.30
CA ALA A 235 -8.28 -8.47 15.31
C ALA A 235 -8.71 -7.45 16.37
N THR A 236 -8.20 -7.60 17.59
CA THR A 236 -8.43 -6.66 18.70
C THR A 236 -7.14 -5.95 19.00
N VAL A 237 -7.07 -4.67 18.66
CA VAL A 237 -5.84 -3.89 18.67
C VAL A 237 -5.89 -2.86 19.81
N PRO A 238 -4.87 -2.77 20.67
CA PRO A 238 -4.79 -1.72 21.67
C PRO A 238 -4.50 -0.37 21.01
N VAL A 239 -5.31 0.64 21.29
CA VAL A 239 -5.06 2.02 20.83
C VAL A 239 -4.42 2.80 21.97
N GLU A 240 -3.39 3.60 21.67
CA GLU A 240 -2.76 4.43 22.70
C GLU A 240 -3.78 5.46 23.23
N GLY A 241 -4.21 5.26 24.47
CA GLY A 241 -5.08 6.20 25.16
C GLY A 241 -4.36 7.51 25.49
N SER A 242 -5.07 8.63 25.38
CA SER A 242 -4.59 9.95 25.82
C SER A 242 -4.29 9.95 27.32
N ARG A 243 -3.02 9.76 27.72
CA ARG A 243 -2.29 10.05 28.98
C ARG A 243 -3.01 10.11 30.36
N LYS A 244 -4.25 9.68 30.57
CA LYS A 244 -4.94 9.79 31.88
C LYS A 244 -5.72 8.58 32.37
N HIS A 245 -5.96 7.55 31.56
CA HIS A 245 -6.63 6.32 32.02
C HIS A 245 -5.75 5.09 31.78
N ARG A 246 -5.69 4.24 32.81
CA ARG A 246 -4.76 3.09 32.94
C ARG A 246 -5.24 1.83 32.23
N GLU A 247 -6.38 1.90 31.55
CA GLU A 247 -6.92 0.85 30.68
C GLU A 247 -6.60 1.20 29.24
N MET A 248 -5.92 0.30 28.52
CA MET A 248 -5.73 0.44 27.07
C MET A 248 -7.09 0.19 26.42
N GLU A 249 -7.67 1.22 25.81
CA GLU A 249 -8.86 1.05 24.99
C GLU A 249 -8.49 0.16 23.80
N THR A 250 -9.17 -0.97 23.66
CA THR A 250 -8.99 -1.87 22.52
C THR A 250 -10.06 -1.60 21.49
N VAL A 251 -9.66 -1.64 20.22
CA VAL A 251 -10.52 -1.45 19.07
C VAL A 251 -10.50 -2.70 18.22
N ARG A 252 -11.68 -3.08 17.71
CA ARG A 252 -11.80 -4.22 16.81
C ARG A 252 -11.68 -3.74 15.37
N ILE A 253 -10.79 -4.36 14.61
CA ILE A 253 -10.58 -4.07 13.19
C ILE A 253 -10.68 -5.35 12.37
N ASP A 254 -11.47 -5.30 11.29
CA ASP A 254 -11.59 -6.38 10.31
C ASP A 254 -10.57 -6.19 9.18
N THR A 255 -9.75 -7.20 8.91
CA THR A 255 -8.69 -7.10 7.91
C THR A 255 -9.10 -7.56 6.50
N ARG A 256 -10.36 -7.96 6.29
CA ARG A 256 -10.85 -8.43 4.98
C ARG A 256 -10.64 -7.39 3.87
N ASP A 257 -10.86 -6.12 4.16
CA ASP A 257 -10.83 -5.04 3.17
C ASP A 257 -9.50 -4.29 3.04
N ILE A 258 -8.54 -4.60 3.93
CA ILE A 258 -7.20 -4.01 3.91
C ILE A 258 -6.41 -4.65 2.78
N LEU A 259 -5.86 -3.89 1.84
CA LEU A 259 -4.98 -4.46 0.80
C LEU A 259 -3.59 -4.71 1.35
N PHE A 260 -3.05 -5.92 1.15
CA PHE A 260 -1.66 -6.23 1.48
C PHE A 260 -0.79 -6.28 0.22
N ILE A 261 0.34 -5.58 0.28
CA ILE A 261 1.39 -5.61 -0.74
C ILE A 261 2.67 -6.08 -0.06
N CYS A 262 3.07 -7.31 -0.34
CA CYS A 262 4.31 -7.91 0.14
C CYS A 262 5.43 -7.66 -0.86
N GLY A 263 6.61 -7.24 -0.41
CA GLY A 263 7.76 -6.99 -1.26
C GLY A 263 8.99 -7.76 -0.79
N GLY A 264 9.83 -8.17 -1.73
CA GLY A 264 11.11 -8.80 -1.43
C GLY A 264 12.09 -8.74 -2.58
N ALA A 265 13.38 -8.98 -2.28
CA ALA A 265 14.42 -9.06 -3.29
C ALA A 265 14.50 -10.43 -3.96
N PHE A 266 14.23 -11.50 -3.21
CA PHE A 266 14.23 -12.89 -3.68
C PHE A 266 15.52 -13.27 -4.42
N VAL A 267 16.67 -12.94 -3.82
CA VAL A 267 17.99 -13.25 -4.37
C VAL A 267 18.16 -14.76 -4.50
N GLY A 268 18.42 -15.26 -5.71
CA GLY A 268 18.60 -16.69 -5.99
C GLY A 268 17.31 -17.41 -6.42
N LEU A 269 16.16 -16.73 -6.42
CA LEU A 269 14.93 -17.30 -6.98
C LEU A 269 15.05 -17.56 -8.49
N ASP A 270 15.82 -16.72 -9.20
CA ASP A 270 16.15 -16.90 -10.61
C ASP A 270 16.87 -18.23 -10.88
N ASP A 271 17.74 -18.68 -9.97
CA ASP A 271 18.42 -19.98 -10.09
C ASP A 271 17.43 -21.16 -9.96
N ILE A 272 16.47 -21.06 -9.03
CA ILE A 272 15.41 -22.07 -8.83
C ILE A 272 14.56 -22.19 -10.09
N VAL A 273 14.10 -21.05 -10.62
CA VAL A 273 13.30 -21.01 -11.84
C VAL A 273 14.09 -21.54 -13.03
N ALA A 274 15.36 -21.15 -13.18
CA ALA A 274 16.23 -21.62 -14.25
C ALA A 274 16.42 -23.15 -14.20
N GLN A 275 16.58 -23.72 -13.00
CA GLN A 275 16.69 -25.16 -12.82
C GLN A 275 15.40 -25.88 -13.24
N ARG A 276 14.23 -25.38 -12.83
CA ARG A 276 12.93 -25.95 -13.23
C ARG A 276 12.71 -25.88 -14.74
N LEU A 277 13.10 -24.78 -15.37
CA LEU A 277 12.97 -24.59 -16.83
C LEU A 277 14.02 -25.36 -17.65
N GLY A 278 14.90 -26.15 -17.01
CA GLY A 278 15.89 -26.97 -17.69
C GLY A 278 17.08 -26.20 -18.26
N ALA A 279 17.29 -24.95 -17.84
CA ALA A 279 18.38 -24.10 -18.35
C ALA A 279 19.79 -24.57 -17.92
N ARG A 280 19.91 -25.62 -17.10
CA ARG A 280 21.17 -26.19 -16.58
C ARG A 280 21.36 -27.69 -16.87
N GLU A 281 20.84 -28.23 -17.97
CA GLU A 281 21.20 -29.60 -18.36
C GLU A 281 22.62 -29.69 -18.95
N SER A 282 23.60 -29.96 -18.08
CA SER A 282 24.95 -30.39 -18.48
C SER A 282 24.94 -31.91 -18.71
N GLY A 283 24.57 -32.32 -19.92
CA GLY A 283 24.60 -33.72 -20.38
C GLY A 283 25.30 -33.83 -21.74
N PHE A 284 25.98 -34.96 -21.98
CA PHE A 284 26.63 -35.33 -23.25
C PHE A 284 25.62 -35.33 -24.41
N GLY A 285 25.31 -34.16 -24.99
CA GLY A 285 24.37 -34.01 -26.09
C GLY A 285 23.36 -32.86 -25.99
N ALA A 286 23.35 -32.08 -24.90
CA ALA A 286 22.49 -30.90 -24.81
C ALA A 286 23.04 -29.79 -25.71
N SER A 287 22.22 -29.34 -26.66
CA SER A 287 22.49 -28.15 -27.48
C SER A 287 22.66 -26.95 -26.57
N TRP A 288 23.88 -26.40 -26.55
CA TRP A 288 24.24 -25.18 -25.85
C TRP A 288 23.26 -24.07 -26.25
N HIS A 289 22.35 -23.70 -25.36
CA HIS A 289 21.66 -22.41 -25.49
C HIS A 289 22.69 -21.33 -25.17
N ASP A 290 23.34 -20.82 -26.22
CA ASP A 290 24.36 -19.76 -26.18
C ASP A 290 23.82 -18.39 -25.72
N HIS A 291 22.56 -18.32 -25.28
CA HIS A 291 21.93 -17.13 -24.72
C HIS A 291 21.53 -17.37 -23.28
N GLU A 292 22.26 -16.75 -22.36
CA GLU A 292 21.88 -16.62 -20.96
C GLU A 292 20.53 -15.89 -20.88
N VAL A 293 19.49 -16.58 -20.44
CA VAL A 293 18.14 -16.01 -20.35
C VAL A 293 18.17 -14.87 -19.32
N PRO A 294 17.69 -13.65 -19.66
CA PRO A 294 17.68 -12.54 -18.72
C PRO A 294 16.90 -12.90 -17.45
N LYS A 295 17.44 -12.54 -16.27
CA LYS A 295 16.80 -12.82 -14.96
C LYS A 295 15.33 -12.42 -14.90
N ARG A 296 14.98 -11.32 -15.57
CA ARG A 296 13.59 -10.85 -15.71
C ARG A 296 12.66 -11.89 -16.32
N GLU A 297 13.08 -12.54 -17.40
CA GLU A 297 12.27 -13.53 -18.11
C GLU A 297 12.08 -14.82 -17.30
N LEU A 298 13.08 -15.15 -16.48
CA LEU A 298 12.98 -16.22 -15.49
C LEU A 298 11.97 -15.85 -14.40
N LEU A 299 12.16 -14.71 -13.74
CA LEU A 299 11.27 -14.26 -12.65
C LEU A 299 9.82 -14.02 -13.12
N ALA A 300 9.61 -13.62 -14.37
CA ALA A 300 8.27 -13.49 -14.95
C ALA A 300 7.52 -14.82 -15.09
N GLN A 301 8.24 -15.95 -15.05
CA GLN A 301 7.70 -17.30 -15.12
C GLN A 301 7.63 -17.98 -13.75
N VAL A 302 7.84 -17.24 -12.66
CA VAL A 302 7.78 -17.79 -11.31
C VAL A 302 6.43 -18.48 -11.05
N SER A 303 6.47 -19.68 -10.46
CA SER A 303 5.30 -20.41 -9.97
C SER A 303 5.26 -20.40 -8.45
N ALA A 304 4.12 -20.84 -7.90
CA ALA A 304 3.99 -21.06 -6.46
C ALA A 304 5.00 -22.10 -5.94
N ASP A 305 5.29 -23.14 -6.72
CA ASP A 305 6.28 -24.17 -6.35
C ASP A 305 7.69 -23.57 -6.22
N ASP A 306 8.09 -22.65 -7.10
CA ASP A 306 9.40 -22.00 -7.00
C ASP A 306 9.52 -21.15 -5.72
N LEU A 307 8.44 -20.46 -5.35
CA LEU A 307 8.38 -19.68 -4.11
C LEU A 307 8.38 -20.56 -2.86
N ALA A 308 7.78 -21.75 -2.96
CA ALA A 308 7.80 -22.75 -1.89
C ALA A 308 9.20 -23.35 -1.72
N ASP A 309 9.86 -23.69 -2.83
CA ASP A 309 11.24 -24.17 -2.85
C ASP A 309 12.23 -23.11 -2.35
N PHE A 310 11.94 -21.82 -2.60
CA PHE A 310 12.67 -20.69 -2.03
C PHE A 310 12.52 -20.59 -0.51
N GLY A 311 11.43 -21.12 0.07
CA GLY A 311 11.23 -21.21 1.52
C GLY A 311 10.02 -20.44 2.06
N LEU A 312 9.10 -19.98 1.22
CA LEU A 312 7.80 -19.46 1.66
C LEU A 312 6.81 -20.61 1.89
N LEU A 313 5.91 -20.45 2.85
CA LEU A 313 4.86 -21.44 3.11
C LEU A 313 3.83 -21.47 1.97
N PRO A 314 3.40 -22.65 1.50
CA PRO A 314 2.34 -22.77 0.48
C PRO A 314 1.05 -22.02 0.84
N GLU A 315 0.67 -22.04 2.11
CA GLU A 315 -0.50 -21.31 2.63
C GLU A 315 -0.31 -19.80 2.48
N PHE A 316 0.89 -19.30 2.77
CA PHE A 316 1.24 -17.89 2.63
C PHE A 316 1.22 -17.44 1.18
N ILE A 317 1.79 -18.24 0.27
CA ILE A 317 1.77 -18.00 -1.18
C ILE A 317 0.32 -18.00 -1.69
N GLY A 318 -0.52 -18.93 -1.22
CA GLY A 318 -1.95 -18.99 -1.56
C GLY A 318 -2.73 -17.73 -1.18
N ARG A 319 -2.24 -16.91 -0.25
CA ARG A 319 -2.82 -15.60 0.10
C ARG A 319 -2.29 -14.43 -0.74
N LEU A 320 -1.35 -14.65 -1.65
CA LEU A 320 -0.71 -13.65 -2.51
C LEU A 320 -0.92 -13.98 -4.00
N PRO A 321 -2.17 -13.96 -4.51
CA PRO A 321 -2.48 -14.44 -5.86
C PRO A 321 -1.94 -13.54 -6.99
N VAL A 322 -1.63 -12.27 -6.71
CA VAL A 322 -1.08 -11.35 -7.71
C VAL A 322 0.42 -11.25 -7.53
N VAL A 323 1.20 -11.84 -8.43
CA VAL A 323 2.66 -11.70 -8.45
C VAL A 323 3.06 -10.71 -9.54
N SER A 324 3.91 -9.74 -9.20
CA SER A 324 4.43 -8.75 -10.14
C SER A 324 5.93 -8.60 -9.98
N VAL A 325 6.65 -8.63 -11.09
CA VAL A 325 8.12 -8.52 -11.14
C VAL A 325 8.50 -7.10 -11.55
N LEU A 326 9.44 -6.51 -10.81
CA LEU A 326 10.07 -5.23 -11.12
C LEU A 326 11.45 -5.46 -11.74
N GLU A 327 11.80 -4.58 -12.67
CA GLU A 327 12.98 -4.64 -13.51
C GLU A 327 14.17 -3.92 -12.86
N GLU A 328 15.38 -4.39 -13.15
CA GLU A 328 16.60 -3.66 -12.83
C GLU A 328 16.61 -2.31 -13.56
N LEU A 329 17.02 -1.26 -12.85
CA LEU A 329 17.10 0.09 -13.41
C LEU A 329 18.38 0.22 -14.23
N THR A 330 18.24 0.68 -15.47
CA THR A 330 19.38 1.04 -16.32
C THR A 330 19.96 2.41 -15.92
N GLU A 331 21.14 2.73 -16.45
CA GLU A 331 21.71 4.08 -16.29
C GLU A 331 20.77 5.16 -16.84
N ASP A 332 20.13 4.90 -17.98
CA ASP A 332 19.14 5.81 -18.57
C ASP A 332 17.92 5.96 -17.67
N ASP A 333 17.42 4.88 -17.06
CA ASP A 333 16.29 4.98 -16.13
C ASP A 333 16.64 5.84 -14.90
N LEU A 334 17.83 5.67 -14.34
CA LEU A 334 18.29 6.49 -13.21
C LEU A 334 18.47 7.96 -13.59
N ALA A 335 19.00 8.24 -14.80
CA ALA A 335 19.09 9.61 -15.31
C ALA A 335 17.71 10.24 -15.45
N ARG A 336 16.72 9.49 -15.97
CA ARG A 336 15.33 9.93 -16.05
C ARG A 336 14.71 10.15 -14.66
N ILE A 337 14.95 9.26 -13.69
CA ILE A 337 14.48 9.41 -12.29
C ILE A 337 14.99 10.72 -11.65
N LEU A 338 16.19 11.17 -12.02
CA LEU A 338 16.76 12.41 -11.50
C LEU A 338 16.02 13.67 -11.97
N VAL A 339 15.33 13.63 -13.11
CA VAL A 339 14.82 14.83 -13.80
C VAL A 339 13.33 14.79 -14.17
N GLU A 340 12.78 13.64 -14.59
CA GLU A 340 11.43 13.53 -15.14
C GLU A 340 10.33 13.60 -14.07
N PRO A 341 10.33 12.77 -13.01
CA PRO A 341 9.22 12.69 -12.06
C PRO A 341 8.85 14.02 -11.43
N GLU A 342 7.60 14.20 -10.99
CA GLU A 342 7.18 15.44 -10.30
C GLU A 342 8.06 15.74 -9.08
N ASN A 343 8.42 14.70 -8.33
CA ASN A 343 9.30 14.79 -7.17
C ASN A 343 10.76 14.40 -7.48
N ALA A 344 11.23 14.62 -8.70
CA ALA A 344 12.61 14.34 -9.08
C ALA A 344 13.64 15.06 -8.18
N LEU A 345 14.75 14.39 -7.86
CA LEU A 345 15.76 14.91 -6.93
C LEU A 345 16.35 16.24 -7.41
N VAL A 346 16.60 16.40 -8.72
CA VAL A 346 17.11 17.67 -9.28
C VAL A 346 16.11 18.81 -9.00
N LYS A 347 14.80 18.59 -9.22
CA LYS A 347 13.76 19.59 -8.93
C LYS A 347 13.72 19.97 -7.45
N GLN A 348 13.90 19.00 -6.55
CA GLN A 348 13.95 19.25 -5.10
C GLN A 348 15.11 20.17 -4.71
N TYR A 349 16.33 19.89 -5.20
CA TYR A 349 17.50 20.74 -4.90
C TYR A 349 17.44 22.10 -5.61
N GLN A 350 16.87 22.15 -6.82
CA GLN A 350 16.58 23.42 -7.49
C GLN A 350 15.65 24.28 -6.67
N LYS A 351 14.60 23.69 -6.09
CA LYS A 351 13.67 24.39 -5.21
C LYS A 351 14.36 24.90 -3.95
N LEU A 352 15.27 24.12 -3.37
CA LEU A 352 16.03 24.50 -2.18
C LEU A 352 16.93 25.72 -2.46
N PHE A 353 17.74 25.69 -3.52
CA PHE A 353 18.60 26.82 -3.89
C PHE A 353 17.80 28.07 -4.28
N ALA A 354 16.62 27.90 -4.87
CA ALA A 354 15.74 29.02 -5.19
C ALA A 354 15.23 29.77 -3.96
N VAL A 355 15.19 29.14 -2.76
CA VAL A 355 14.87 29.83 -1.50
C VAL A 355 15.96 30.84 -1.13
N ASP A 356 17.22 30.52 -1.44
CA ASP A 356 18.37 31.41 -1.25
C ASP A 356 18.54 32.41 -2.41
N GLY A 357 17.58 32.45 -3.36
CA GLY A 357 17.62 33.33 -4.52
C GLY A 357 18.61 32.89 -5.60
N VAL A 358 19.12 31.65 -5.54
CA VAL A 358 20.15 31.13 -6.45
C VAL A 358 19.56 30.07 -7.38
N LYS A 359 19.86 30.15 -8.67
CA LYS A 359 19.47 29.11 -9.64
C LYS A 359 20.45 27.93 -9.57
N LEU A 360 19.95 26.70 -9.50
CA LEU A 360 20.77 25.49 -9.60
C LEU A 360 20.55 24.79 -10.95
N THR A 361 21.63 24.51 -11.68
CA THR A 361 21.58 23.83 -12.97
C THR A 361 22.50 22.61 -12.95
N PHE A 362 21.95 21.43 -13.25
CA PHE A 362 22.75 20.24 -13.54
C PHE A 362 22.89 20.08 -15.04
N THR A 363 24.11 19.82 -15.53
CA THR A 363 24.31 19.47 -16.93
C THR A 363 23.90 18.03 -17.20
N ASP A 364 23.59 17.68 -18.45
CA ASP A 364 23.29 16.30 -18.85
C ASP A 364 24.43 15.34 -18.50
N GLY A 365 25.68 15.80 -18.62
CA GLY A 365 26.87 15.05 -18.19
C GLY A 365 26.89 14.80 -16.69
N ALA A 366 26.51 15.77 -15.86
CA ALA A 366 26.38 15.58 -14.42
C ALA A 366 25.29 14.54 -14.09
N VAL A 367 24.12 14.64 -14.72
CA VAL A 367 22.99 13.72 -14.50
C VAL A 367 23.38 12.28 -14.82
N ARG A 368 23.97 12.05 -16.00
CA ARG A 368 24.47 10.72 -16.39
C ARG A 368 25.57 10.23 -15.45
N GLN A 369 26.50 11.10 -15.05
CA GLN A 369 27.57 10.69 -14.14
C GLN A 369 27.06 10.31 -12.75
N ILE A 370 26.00 10.96 -12.25
CA ILE A 370 25.33 10.56 -11.01
C ILE A 370 24.72 9.16 -11.18
N ALA A 371 23.99 8.93 -12.27
CA ALA A 371 23.37 7.65 -12.59
C ALA A 371 24.41 6.51 -12.68
N ALA A 372 25.46 6.70 -13.50
CA ALA A 372 26.56 5.75 -13.67
C ALA A 372 27.26 5.44 -12.34
N THR A 373 27.46 6.45 -11.49
CA THR A 373 28.06 6.27 -10.16
C THR A 373 27.17 5.44 -9.24
N SER A 374 25.84 5.59 -9.32
CA SER A 374 24.90 4.80 -8.52
C SER A 374 24.87 3.33 -8.93
N ILE A 375 24.88 3.05 -10.24
CA ILE A 375 24.98 1.68 -10.77
C ILE A 375 26.27 1.00 -10.32
N ARG A 376 27.42 1.67 -10.48
CA ARG A 376 28.73 1.12 -10.05
C ARG A 376 28.77 0.78 -8.55
N ARG A 377 27.99 1.47 -7.72
CA ARG A 377 27.89 1.23 -6.28
C ARG A 377 26.87 0.16 -5.90
N GLY A 378 26.05 -0.32 -6.84
CA GLY A 378 25.00 -1.31 -6.57
C GLY A 378 23.88 -0.80 -5.67
N THR A 379 23.68 0.51 -5.56
CA THR A 379 22.69 1.11 -4.65
C THR A 379 21.38 1.48 -5.36
N GLY A 380 21.32 1.38 -6.69
CA GLY A 380 20.13 1.71 -7.49
C GLY A 380 19.67 3.16 -7.28
N ALA A 381 18.35 3.41 -7.32
CA ALA A 381 17.82 4.75 -7.10
C ALA A 381 18.04 5.29 -5.68
N ARG A 382 18.19 4.40 -4.67
CA ARG A 382 18.43 4.79 -3.26
C ARG A 382 19.73 5.57 -3.09
N GLY A 383 20.74 5.30 -3.92
CA GLY A 383 22.05 5.96 -3.86
C GLY A 383 22.11 7.36 -4.46
N LEU A 384 21.15 7.74 -5.30
CA LEU A 384 21.19 8.99 -6.07
C LEU A 384 21.27 10.23 -5.17
N ARG A 385 20.46 10.25 -4.11
CA ARG A 385 20.41 11.38 -3.17
C ARG A 385 21.74 11.61 -2.47
N SER A 386 22.37 10.55 -1.96
CA SER A 386 23.67 10.62 -1.29
C SER A 386 24.77 11.15 -2.22
N ILE A 387 24.72 10.80 -3.51
CA ILE A 387 25.68 11.31 -4.49
C ILE A 387 25.50 12.83 -4.66
N ILE A 388 24.26 13.31 -4.81
CA ILE A 388 23.96 14.75 -4.94
C ILE A 388 24.35 15.51 -3.67
N GLU A 389 23.98 15.01 -2.49
CA GLU A 389 24.29 15.66 -1.21
C GLU A 389 25.79 15.89 -1.07
N ARG A 390 26.58 14.85 -1.30
CA ARG A 390 28.04 14.95 -1.25
C ARG A 390 28.61 15.91 -2.30
N THR A 391 28.05 15.96 -3.51
CA THR A 391 28.51 16.90 -4.55
C THR A 391 28.19 18.36 -4.20
N LEU A 392 27.09 18.60 -3.48
CA LEU A 392 26.63 19.95 -3.16
C LEU A 392 26.99 20.41 -1.74
N GLU A 393 27.51 19.54 -0.87
CA GLU A 393 27.77 19.79 0.55
C GLU A 393 28.55 21.10 0.79
N ASP A 394 29.74 21.22 0.21
CA ASP A 394 30.58 22.41 0.34
C ASP A 394 29.89 23.67 -0.20
N THR A 395 29.15 23.53 -1.30
CA THR A 395 28.43 24.66 -1.91
C THR A 395 27.29 25.12 -1.01
N MET A 396 26.46 24.20 -0.50
CA MET A 396 25.37 24.53 0.41
C MET A 396 25.86 25.10 1.75
N PHE A 397 27.05 24.69 2.21
CA PHE A 397 27.66 25.25 3.41
C PHE A 397 28.07 26.72 3.20
N GLN A 398 28.64 27.05 2.04
CA GLN A 398 29.19 28.39 1.78
C GLN A 398 28.16 29.38 1.22
N LEU A 399 27.19 28.90 0.44
CA LEU A 399 26.25 29.74 -0.32
C LEU A 399 25.52 30.79 0.54
N PRO A 400 25.01 30.48 1.75
CA PRO A 400 24.31 31.47 2.57
C PRO A 400 25.20 32.65 3.03
N SER A 401 26.53 32.47 3.01
CA SER A 401 27.50 33.49 3.39
C SER A 401 28.07 34.26 2.19
N MET A 402 27.70 33.88 0.96
CA MET A 402 28.24 34.48 -0.26
C MET A 402 27.28 35.51 -0.86
N GLU A 403 27.79 36.70 -1.15
CA GLU A 403 27.02 37.73 -1.86
C GLU A 403 27.25 37.68 -3.38
N GLY A 404 26.18 37.96 -4.13
CA GLY A 404 26.22 38.17 -5.58
C GLY A 404 26.27 36.91 -6.44
N VAL A 405 26.07 35.72 -5.87
CA VAL A 405 25.93 34.47 -6.63
C VAL A 405 24.51 34.40 -7.21
N ALA A 406 24.41 34.22 -8.53
CA ALA A 406 23.14 34.13 -9.25
C ALA A 406 22.79 32.69 -9.62
N GLU A 407 23.80 31.89 -9.99
CA GLU A 407 23.62 30.54 -10.48
C GLU A 407 24.76 29.62 -10.04
N VAL A 408 24.42 28.37 -9.70
CA VAL A 408 25.34 27.28 -9.46
C VAL A 408 25.16 26.25 -10.58
N VAL A 409 26.26 25.88 -11.24
CA VAL A 409 26.27 24.87 -12.30
C VAL A 409 27.06 23.65 -11.84
N VAL A 410 26.38 22.50 -11.80
CA VAL A 410 26.97 21.19 -11.50
C VAL A 410 27.26 20.48 -12.81
N ASP A 411 28.53 20.16 -13.04
CA ASP A 411 29.00 19.40 -14.19
C ASP A 411 29.56 18.02 -13.80
N GLU A 412 29.98 17.24 -14.80
CA GLU A 412 30.53 15.90 -14.61
C GLU A 412 31.79 15.88 -13.72
N ALA A 413 32.63 16.93 -13.80
CA ALA A 413 33.84 17.06 -13.00
C ALA A 413 33.50 17.24 -11.51
N ALA A 414 32.47 18.03 -11.20
CA ALA A 414 31.97 18.19 -9.83
C ALA A 414 31.43 16.87 -9.25
N VAL A 415 30.68 16.09 -10.03
CA VAL A 415 30.12 14.81 -9.57
C VAL A 415 31.21 13.76 -9.34
N SER A 416 32.23 13.72 -10.21
CA SER A 416 33.37 12.79 -10.09
C SER A 416 34.38 13.17 -9.00
N GLY A 417 34.25 14.36 -8.40
CA GLY A 417 35.19 14.88 -7.40
C GLY A 417 36.48 15.46 -8.00
N ALA A 418 36.54 15.64 -9.32
CA ALA A 418 37.66 16.25 -10.03
C ALA A 418 37.59 17.79 -10.04
N GLY A 419 36.49 18.37 -9.57
CA GLY A 419 36.29 19.81 -9.43
C GLY A 419 35.16 20.12 -8.44
N THR A 420 34.83 21.40 -8.29
CA THR A 420 33.70 21.88 -7.50
C THR A 420 32.61 22.47 -8.39
N PRO A 421 31.35 22.53 -7.93
CA PRO A 421 30.29 23.24 -8.65
C PRO A 421 30.68 24.68 -9.00
N LYS A 422 30.38 25.11 -10.22
CA LYS A 422 30.75 26.44 -10.72
C LYS A 422 29.76 27.48 -10.22
N LEU A 423 30.26 28.52 -9.56
CA LEU A 423 29.48 29.65 -9.07
C LEU A 423 29.53 30.80 -10.09
N LEU A 424 28.37 31.19 -10.62
CA LEU A 424 28.21 32.32 -11.53
C LEU A 424 27.64 33.52 -10.77
N LYS A 425 28.32 34.66 -10.84
CA LYS A 425 27.90 35.90 -10.18
C LYS A 425 27.10 36.79 -11.12
N VAL A 426 26.18 37.58 -10.56
CA VAL A 426 25.44 38.60 -11.33
C VAL A 426 26.45 39.59 -11.93
N PRO A 427 26.41 39.88 -13.25
CA PRO A 427 27.26 40.92 -13.81
C PRO A 427 26.93 42.27 -13.15
N THR A 428 27.96 43.02 -12.75
CA THR A 428 27.89 44.25 -11.94
C THR A 428 27.15 45.44 -12.62
N GLN A 429 26.40 45.22 -13.71
CA GLN A 429 25.72 46.28 -14.47
C GLN A 429 24.29 46.60 -13.98
N GLU A 430 23.71 45.81 -13.08
CA GLU A 430 22.35 46.04 -12.53
C GLU A 430 22.32 46.60 -11.10
N ILE A 431 23.39 47.23 -10.62
CA ILE A 431 23.29 48.08 -9.42
C ILE A 431 22.88 49.48 -9.90
N PRO A 432 21.62 49.93 -9.70
CA PRO A 432 21.28 51.30 -10.02
C PRO A 432 22.13 52.18 -9.11
N ARG A 433 23.08 52.91 -9.71
CA ARG A 433 23.85 53.94 -9.00
C ARG A 433 22.84 54.86 -8.32
N LEU A 434 22.79 54.81 -6.99
CA LEU A 434 22.18 55.84 -6.18
C LEU A 434 22.76 57.17 -6.65
N ARG A 435 21.92 58.00 -7.29
CA ARG A 435 22.27 59.38 -7.58
C ARG A 435 22.48 60.07 -6.24
N GLU A 436 23.72 60.42 -5.95
CA GLU A 436 24.05 61.40 -4.90
C GLU A 436 23.29 62.70 -5.22
N ALA A 437 22.56 63.20 -4.23
CA ALA A 437 21.89 64.50 -4.24
C ALA A 437 22.57 65.42 -3.22
#